data_AF-A0A2D4GVK0-F1
#
_entry.id   AF-A0A2D4GVK0-F1
#
_cell.length_a   1.000
_cell.length_b   1.000
_cell.length_c   1.000
_cell.angle_alpha   90.00
_cell.angle_beta   90.00
_cell.angle_gamma   90.00
#
_symmetry.space_group_name_H-M   'P 1'
#
loop_
_entity.id
_entity.type
_entity.pdbx_description
1 polymer ?
#
loop_
_entity_poly.entity_id
_entity_poly.type
_entity_poly.pdbx_seq_one_letter_code
_entity_poly.pdbx_strand_id
1 'polypeptide(L)'
;NLAPVDFILGADVLFEPEDFEDVLSTVHYLMERNTHAQFWTTYQVRSANWSIEGLLYKWEMESRHVPLQSFEANKEQLAGSSLPGMHTIQMMIISKKKKIKD
;
A
#
# COMPACT_ATOMS: atom_id res chain seq x y z
N ASN A 1 -3.62 -20.43 -13.83
CA ASN A 1 -3.25 -20.29 -12.40
C ASN A 1 -2.06 -19.35 -12.30
N LEU A 2 -2.13 -18.36 -11.41
CA LEU A 2 -0.97 -17.56 -11.03
C LEU A 2 0.00 -18.45 -10.23
N ALA A 3 1.29 -18.24 -10.39
CA ALA A 3 2.29 -18.80 -9.47
C ALA A 3 2.05 -18.24 -8.06
N PRO A 4 2.56 -18.89 -7.00
CA PRO A 4 2.53 -18.32 -5.65
C PRO A 4 3.09 -16.90 -5.64
N VAL A 5 2.36 -15.98 -5.00
CA VAL A 5 2.73 -14.56 -4.88
C VAL A 5 2.94 -14.24 -3.41
N ASP A 6 4.17 -13.88 -3.05
CA ASP A 6 4.48 -13.39 -1.70
C ASP A 6 4.27 -11.88 -1.56
N PHE A 7 4.59 -11.12 -2.62
CA PHE A 7 4.56 -9.66 -2.60
C PHE A 7 3.88 -9.10 -3.85
N ILE A 8 2.98 -8.14 -3.63
CA ILE A 8 2.41 -7.27 -4.64
C ILE A 8 3.03 -5.90 -4.41
N LEU A 9 3.56 -5.26 -5.45
CA LEU A 9 4.22 -3.95 -5.35
C LEU A 9 3.39 -2.89 -6.08
N GLY A 10 3.17 -1.74 -5.44
CA GLY A 10 2.50 -0.59 -6.02
C GLY A 10 3.32 0.69 -5.80
N ALA A 11 3.46 1.51 -6.85
CA ALA A 11 4.12 2.80 -6.76
C ALA A 11 3.17 3.88 -7.29
N ASP A 12 2.74 4.77 -6.39
CA ASP A 12 1.79 5.86 -6.64
C ASP A 12 0.48 5.44 -7.33
N VAL A 13 0.01 4.23 -7.02
CA VAL A 13 -1.23 3.67 -7.60
C VAL A 13 -2.52 4.20 -6.94
N LEU A 14 -2.41 4.86 -5.79
CA LEU A 14 -3.52 5.51 -5.09
C LEU A 14 -3.51 7.01 -5.42
N PHE A 15 -3.66 7.33 -6.71
CA PHE A 15 -3.54 8.70 -7.24
C PHE A 15 -4.85 9.49 -7.17
N GLU A 16 -5.94 8.95 -7.74
CA GLU A 16 -7.28 9.56 -7.76
C GLU A 16 -8.27 8.73 -6.91
N PRO A 17 -9.12 9.36 -6.07
CA PRO A 17 -10.04 8.65 -5.18
C PRO A 17 -10.98 7.69 -5.91
N GLU A 18 -11.36 8.03 -7.14
CA GLU A 18 -12.20 7.19 -8.00
C GLU A 18 -11.58 5.82 -8.27
N ASP A 19 -10.25 5.72 -8.33
CA ASP A 19 -9.53 4.48 -8.63
C ASP A 19 -9.21 3.64 -7.38
N PHE A 20 -9.35 4.20 -6.17
CA PHE A 20 -8.87 3.54 -4.95
C PHE A 20 -9.52 2.17 -4.72
N GLU A 21 -10.81 2.06 -4.96
CA GLU A 21 -11.53 0.80 -4.77
C GLU A 21 -11.13 -0.24 -5.83
N ASP A 22 -10.96 0.16 -7.08
CA ASP A 22 -10.57 -0.74 -8.16
C ASP A 22 -9.17 -1.33 -7.92
N VAL A 23 -8.23 -0.51 -7.43
CA VAL A 23 -6.90 -0.97 -7.01
C VAL A 23 -7.00 -1.93 -5.83
N LEU A 24 -7.72 -1.56 -4.77
CA LEU A 24 -7.80 -2.38 -3.55
C LEU A 24 -8.55 -3.68 -3.75
N SER A 25 -9.62 -3.70 -4.54
CA SER A 25 -10.38 -4.91 -4.88
C SER A 25 -9.55 -5.87 -5.74
N THR A 26 -8.74 -5.35 -6.66
CA THR A 26 -7.79 -6.14 -7.46
C THR A 26 -6.73 -6.77 -6.56
N VAL A 27 -6.14 -6.00 -5.63
CA VAL A 27 -5.18 -6.52 -4.64
C VAL A 27 -5.82 -7.59 -3.77
N HIS A 28 -7.03 -7.35 -3.26
CA HIS A 28 -7.78 -8.31 -2.46
C HIS A 28 -8.00 -9.61 -3.24
N TYR A 29 -8.41 -9.54 -4.50
CA TYR A 29 -8.59 -10.71 -5.36
C TYR A 29 -7.29 -11.54 -5.53
N LEU A 30 -6.13 -10.89 -5.65
CA LEU A 30 -4.84 -11.57 -5.71
C LEU A 30 -4.49 -12.25 -4.38
N MET A 31 -4.80 -11.60 -3.25
CA MET A 31 -4.60 -12.13 -1.90
C MET A 31 -5.56 -13.27 -1.53
N GLU A 32 -6.77 -13.32 -2.09
CA GLU A 32 -7.68 -14.47 -1.91
C GLU A 32 -7.05 -15.78 -2.40
N ARG A 33 -6.22 -15.70 -3.43
CA ARG A 33 -5.49 -16.86 -3.98
C ARG A 33 -4.16 -17.12 -3.28
N ASN A 34 -3.62 -16.11 -2.59
CA ASN A 34 -2.33 -16.15 -1.90
C ASN A 34 -2.50 -15.45 -0.55
N THR A 35 -3.06 -16.16 0.44
CA THR A 35 -3.47 -15.55 1.73
C THR A 35 -2.31 -15.03 2.58
N HIS A 36 -1.07 -15.43 2.26
CA HIS A 36 0.16 -14.92 2.87
C HIS A 36 0.72 -13.68 2.18
N ALA A 37 0.21 -13.34 0.99
CA ALA A 37 0.71 -12.23 0.19
C ALA A 37 0.52 -10.90 0.92
N GLN A 38 1.49 -9.99 0.72
CA GLN A 38 1.43 -8.63 1.22
C GLN A 38 1.47 -7.66 0.05
N PHE A 39 0.67 -6.59 0.14
CA PHE A 39 0.73 -5.47 -0.80
C PHE A 39 1.56 -4.35 -0.20
N TRP A 40 2.72 -4.10 -0.79
CA TRP A 40 3.64 -3.06 -0.38
C TRP A 40 3.47 -1.90 -1.34
N THR A 41 3.04 -0.76 -0.82
CA THR A 41 2.74 0.40 -1.65
C THR A 41 3.35 1.67 -1.08
N THR A 42 3.89 2.48 -1.98
CA THR A 42 4.28 3.87 -1.71
C THR A 42 3.33 4.79 -2.43
N TYR A 43 2.94 5.89 -1.80
CA TYR A 43 2.08 6.90 -2.42
C TYR A 43 2.53 8.30 -2.07
N GLN A 44 2.30 9.23 -2.98
CA GLN A 44 2.46 10.66 -2.73
C GLN A 44 1.20 11.22 -2.05
N VAL A 45 1.37 11.92 -0.93
CA VAL A 45 0.25 12.57 -0.24
C VAL A 45 -0.24 13.76 -1.07
N ARG A 46 -1.47 13.68 -1.60
CA ARG A 46 -2.11 14.73 -2.41
C ARG A 46 -3.18 15.52 -1.66
N SER A 47 -3.84 14.89 -0.70
CA SER A 47 -4.85 15.51 0.16
C SER A 47 -4.87 14.82 1.51
N ALA A 48 -4.86 15.60 2.59
CA ALA A 48 -5.01 15.07 3.95
C ALA A 48 -6.43 14.56 4.24
N ASN A 49 -7.40 14.91 3.38
CA ASN A 49 -8.80 14.51 3.54
C ASN A 49 -9.10 13.14 2.90
N TRP A 50 -8.17 12.58 2.12
CA TRP A 50 -8.35 11.28 1.50
C TRP A 50 -7.92 10.17 2.46
N SER A 51 -8.75 9.14 2.57
CA SER A 51 -8.49 7.97 3.40
C SER A 51 -8.97 6.70 2.70
N ILE A 52 -8.17 5.64 2.80
CA ILE A 52 -8.55 4.30 2.34
C ILE A 52 -9.07 3.41 3.47
N GLU A 53 -9.14 3.89 4.72
CA GLU A 53 -9.50 3.07 5.88
C GLU A 53 -10.88 2.42 5.73
N GLY A 54 -11.87 3.15 5.20
CA GLY A 54 -13.20 2.61 4.91
C GLY A 54 -13.18 1.49 3.86
N LEU A 55 -12.33 1.62 2.84
CA LEU A 55 -12.15 0.58 1.82
C LEU A 55 -11.42 -0.63 2.39
N LEU A 56 -10.36 -0.42 3.18
CA LEU A 56 -9.66 -1.51 3.87
C LEU A 56 -10.63 -2.28 4.78
N TYR A 57 -11.51 -1.59 5.51
CA TYR A 57 -12.55 -2.22 6.30
C TYR A 57 -13.51 -3.06 5.44
N LYS A 58 -14.03 -2.48 4.35
CA LYS A 58 -14.95 -3.14 3.39
C LYS A 58 -14.38 -4.45 2.85
N TRP A 59 -13.09 -4.47 2.53
CA TRP A 59 -12.40 -5.60 1.91
C TRP A 59 -11.70 -6.54 2.91
N GLU A 60 -11.99 -6.43 4.21
CA GLU A 60 -11.37 -7.22 5.28
C GLU A 60 -9.83 -7.17 5.26
N MET A 61 -9.26 -6.01 4.92
CA MET A 61 -7.82 -5.77 4.88
C MET A 61 -7.41 -4.80 5.99
N GLU A 62 -6.15 -4.89 6.40
CA GLU A 62 -5.51 -3.96 7.33
C GLU A 62 -4.26 -3.39 6.69
N SER A 63 -3.87 -2.19 7.11
CA SER A 63 -2.62 -1.57 6.70
C SER A 63 -1.75 -1.27 7.92
N ARG A 64 -0.44 -1.31 7.71
CA ARG A 64 0.55 -0.79 8.66
C ARG A 64 1.45 0.20 7.96
N HIS A 65 1.67 1.35 8.59
CA HIS A 65 2.64 2.33 8.11
C HIS A 65 4.07 1.78 8.24
N VAL A 66 4.90 2.05 7.24
CA VAL A 66 6.33 1.74 7.25
C VAL A 66 7.11 3.05 7.27
N PRO A 67 7.76 3.40 8.40
CA PRO A 67 8.54 4.63 8.48
C PRO A 67 9.69 4.61 7.46
N LEU A 68 9.76 5.59 6.55
CA LEU A 68 10.81 5.67 5.54
C LEU A 68 12.22 5.71 6.15
N GLN A 69 12.36 6.31 7.33
CA GLN A 69 13.63 6.35 8.07
C GLN A 69 14.17 4.96 8.42
N SER A 70 13.31 3.95 8.57
CA SER A 70 13.73 2.59 8.90
C SER A 70 14.60 1.92 7.82
N PHE A 71 14.62 2.47 6.61
CA PHE A 71 15.45 2.02 5.49
C PHE A 71 16.10 3.21 4.75
N GLU A 72 16.36 4.31 5.48
CA GLU A 72 17.04 5.52 4.98
C GLU A 72 16.39 6.22 3.77
N ALA A 73 15.09 6.03 3.57
CA ALA A 73 14.35 6.62 2.46
C ALA A 73 13.67 7.96 2.78
N ASN A 74 14.01 8.58 3.90
CA ASN A 74 13.44 9.84 4.36
C ASN A 74 14.28 11.08 3.98
N LYS A 75 15.20 10.93 3.01
CA LYS A 75 16.09 11.99 2.52
C LYS A 75 15.48 12.64 1.28
N GLU A 76 15.78 13.92 1.04
CA GLU A 76 15.37 14.65 -0.18
C GLU A 76 15.95 14.03 -1.46
N GLN A 77 17.08 13.35 -1.34
CA GLN A 77 17.74 12.63 -2.42
C GLN A 77 17.82 11.15 -2.08
N LEU A 78 17.35 10.32 -3.00
CA LEU A 78 17.38 8.87 -2.87
C LEU A 78 18.24 8.27 -3.97
N ALA A 79 19.08 7.30 -3.61
CA ALA A 79 19.97 6.59 -4.52
C ALA A 79 20.82 7.52 -5.42
N GLY A 80 21.25 8.67 -4.90
CA GLY A 80 22.04 9.66 -5.65
C GLY A 80 21.23 10.50 -6.66
N SER A 81 19.89 10.47 -6.59
CA SER A 81 18.99 11.23 -7.44
C SER A 81 18.13 12.20 -6.62
N SER A 82 17.71 13.32 -7.23
CA SER A 82 16.76 14.27 -6.67
C SER A 82 15.29 13.86 -6.89
N LEU A 83 15.03 12.57 -7.14
CA LEU A 83 13.73 12.07 -7.61
C LEU A 83 12.53 12.26 -6.67
N PRO A 84 12.62 12.23 -5.33
CA PRO A 84 11.42 12.40 -4.52
C PRO A 84 10.88 13.85 -4.51
N GLY A 85 11.67 14.84 -4.95
CA GLY A 85 11.27 16.25 -4.92
C GLY A 85 10.85 16.75 -3.53
N MET A 86 10.09 17.84 -3.45
CA MET A 86 9.51 18.36 -2.19
C MET A 86 8.19 17.68 -1.81
N HIS A 87 8.01 16.41 -2.19
CA HIS A 87 6.75 15.71 -2.01
C HIS A 87 6.79 14.79 -0.80
N THR A 88 5.71 14.80 -0.01
CA THR A 88 5.56 13.88 1.11
C THR A 88 5.17 12.51 0.59
N ILE A 89 6.12 11.58 0.57
CA ILE A 89 5.88 10.16 0.27
C ILE A 89 5.58 9.41 1.56
N GLN A 90 4.62 8.49 1.50
CA GLN A 90 4.35 7.53 2.57
C GLN A 90 4.42 6.11 2.03
N MET A 91 4.74 5.16 2.91
CA MET A 91 4.77 3.74 2.61
C MET A 91 3.88 2.98 3.59
N MET A 92 3.13 2.02 3.07
CA MET A 92 2.35 1.11 3.89
C MET A 92 2.40 -0.31 3.35
N ILE A 93 2.14 -1.25 4.24
CA ILE A 93 1.97 -2.66 3.91
C ILE A 93 0.55 -3.04 4.24
N ILE A 94 -0.18 -3.52 3.24
CA ILE A 94 -1.55 -3.98 3.34
C ILE A 94 -1.55 -5.52 3.31
N SER A 95 -2.36 -6.11 4.18
CA SER A 95 -2.56 -7.56 4.26
C SER A 95 -4.01 -7.88 4.63
N LYS A 96 -4.44 -9.13 4.41
CA LYS A 96 -5.72 -9.61 4.94
C LYS A 96 -5.74 -9.49 6.46
N LYS A 97 -6.87 -9.05 7.02
CA LYS A 97 -7.08 -9.09 8.47
C LYS A 97 -7.04 -10.53 8.96
N LYS A 98 -6.32 -10.77 10.05
CA LYS A 98 -6.38 -12.04 10.75
C LYS A 98 -7.73 -12.13 11.46
N LYS A 99 -8.50 -13.19 11.20
CA LYS A 99 -9.67 -13.49 12.03
C LYS A 99 -9.17 -13.79 13.45
N ILE A 100 -9.60 -12.99 14.42
CA ILE A 100 -9.41 -13.32 15.83
C ILE A 100 -10.19 -14.62 16.06
N LYS A 101 -9.49 -15.67 16.51
CA LYS A 101 -10.17 -16.89 16.95
C LYS A 101 -10.73 -16.59 18.34
N ASP A 102 -12.06 -16.63 18.45
CA ASP A 102 -12.77 -16.66 19.73
C ASP A 102 -12.44 -17.94 20.52
#